data_AF-A0A0C3NB82-F1
#
_entry.id   AF-A0A0C3NB82-F1
#
_cell.length_a   1.000
_cell.length_b   1.000
_cell.length_c   1.000
_cell.angle_alpha   90.00
_cell.angle_beta   90.00
_cell.angle_gamma   90.00
#
_symmetry.space_group_name_H-M   'P 1'
#
loop_
_entity.id
_entity.type
_entity.pdbx_description
1 polymer ?
#
loop_
_entity_poly.entity_id
_entity_poly.type
_entity_poly.pdbx_seq_one_letter_code
_entity_poly.pdbx_strand_id
1 'polypeptide(L)'
;MPALPKDVTLFGKFLTLQSMAEHAIGCLLVAEHSYFLMQHEHHLWQEVLSLAVEEYNSSNMQTTISEAVKAAFHDHDHDIHGLCEAIIKIIIKYRMSNKLLMEPEGQ
;
A
#
# COMPACT_ATOMS: atom_id res chain seq x y z
N MET A 1 -16.61 -28.17 -8.55
CA MET A 1 -15.74 -27.01 -8.31
C MET A 1 -14.42 -27.27 -9.01
N PRO A 2 -13.95 -26.39 -9.91
CA PRO A 2 -12.63 -26.60 -10.52
C PRO A 2 -11.55 -26.46 -9.45
N ALA A 3 -10.56 -27.35 -9.48
CA ALA A 3 -9.44 -27.33 -8.56
C ALA A 3 -8.62 -26.04 -8.76
N LEU A 4 -8.26 -25.37 -7.67
CA LEU A 4 -7.35 -24.23 -7.73
C LEU A 4 -6.02 -24.68 -8.37
N PRO A 5 -5.46 -23.91 -9.31
CA PRO A 5 -4.15 -24.22 -9.87
C PRO A 5 -3.09 -24.13 -8.78
N LYS A 6 -2.25 -25.16 -8.68
CA LYS A 6 -1.24 -25.33 -7.62
C LYS A 6 -0.12 -24.27 -7.64
N ASP A 7 -0.03 -23.47 -8.71
CA ASP A 7 1.03 -22.48 -8.93
C ASP A 7 0.53 -21.04 -9.09
N VAL A 8 -0.72 -20.76 -8.73
CA VAL A 8 -1.19 -19.37 -8.61
C VAL A 8 -0.90 -18.95 -7.18
N THR A 9 0.32 -18.49 -6.91
CA THR A 9 0.50 -17.52 -5.83
C THR A 9 -0.42 -16.37 -6.19
N LEU A 10 -1.49 -16.20 -5.40
CA LEU A 10 -2.60 -15.27 -5.62
C LEU A 10 -2.16 -13.81 -5.85
N PHE A 11 -0.86 -13.51 -5.71
CA PHE A 11 -0.25 -12.19 -5.68
C PHE A 11 0.81 -11.95 -6.78
N GLY A 12 1.12 -12.92 -7.65
CA GLY A 12 2.17 -12.79 -8.67
C GLY A 12 3.50 -13.47 -8.29
N LYS A 13 4.49 -13.43 -9.18
CA LYS A 13 5.83 -14.02 -8.96
C LYS A 13 6.73 -13.02 -8.22
N PHE A 14 6.72 -13.07 -6.90
CA PHE A 14 7.71 -12.34 -6.08
C PHE A 14 8.94 -13.20 -5.84
N LEU A 15 10.12 -12.62 -6.07
CA LEU A 15 11.40 -13.31 -5.86
C LEU A 15 11.81 -13.32 -4.39
N THR A 16 11.29 -12.39 -3.58
CA THR A 16 11.61 -12.25 -2.14
C THR A 16 10.40 -11.85 -1.32
N LEU A 17 10.38 -12.18 -0.02
CA LEU A 17 9.37 -11.71 0.93
C LEU A 17 9.32 -10.18 0.99
N GLN A 18 10.47 -9.53 0.88
CA GLN A 18 10.58 -8.07 0.80
C GLN A 18 9.80 -7.51 -0.40
N SER A 19 10.01 -8.06 -1.60
CA SER A 19 9.30 -7.60 -2.81
C SER A 19 7.79 -7.83 -2.73
N MET A 20 7.36 -8.91 -2.06
CA MET A 20 5.95 -9.18 -1.80
C MET A 20 5.37 -8.16 -0.81
N ALA A 21 6.10 -7.82 0.26
CA ALA A 21 5.69 -6.83 1.23
C ALA A 21 5.59 -5.43 0.62
N GLU A 22 6.58 -5.01 -0.17
CA GLU A 22 6.56 -3.74 -0.92
C GLU A 22 5.31 -3.64 -1.80
N HIS A 23 5.01 -4.68 -2.58
CA HIS A 23 3.83 -4.70 -3.45
C HIS A 23 2.52 -4.67 -2.65
N ALA A 24 2.41 -5.49 -1.59
CA ALA A 24 1.22 -5.54 -0.75
C ALA A 24 0.93 -4.19 -0.07
N ILE A 25 1.97 -3.51 0.42
CA ILE A 25 1.84 -2.16 0.99
C ILE A 25 1.35 -1.18 -0.08
N GLY A 26 1.95 -1.18 -1.28
CA GLY A 26 1.50 -0.32 -2.37
C GLY A 26 0.03 -0.53 -2.73
N CYS A 27 -0.42 -1.78 -2.85
CA CYS A 27 -1.83 -2.10 -3.09
C CYS A 27 -2.76 -1.60 -1.98
N LEU A 28 -2.37 -1.77 -0.71
CA LEU A 28 -3.16 -1.30 0.43
C LEU A 28 -3.30 0.23 0.42
N LEU A 29 -2.21 0.95 0.12
CA LEU A 29 -2.21 2.42 0.07
C LEU A 29 -3.11 2.95 -1.06
N VAL A 30 -3.03 2.35 -2.24
CA VAL A 30 -3.90 2.70 -3.37
C VAL A 30 -5.36 2.39 -3.05
N ALA A 31 -5.64 1.23 -2.43
CA ALA A 31 -6.99 0.83 -2.08
C ALA A 31 -7.62 1.72 -1.00
N GLU A 32 -6.88 2.08 0.06
CA GLU A 32 -7.40 3.02 1.07
C GLU A 32 -7.67 4.38 0.45
N HIS A 33 -6.77 4.90 -0.40
CA HIS A 33 -6.92 6.22 -0.99
C HIS A 33 -8.12 6.25 -1.94
N SER A 34 -8.29 5.20 -2.74
CA SER A 34 -9.46 5.02 -3.60
C SER A 34 -10.75 5.03 -2.78
N TYR A 35 -10.77 4.34 -1.65
CA TYR A 35 -11.95 4.29 -0.78
C TYR A 35 -12.30 5.69 -0.25
N PHE A 36 -11.33 6.46 0.23
CA PHE A 36 -11.58 7.82 0.72
C PHE A 36 -11.94 8.79 -0.40
N LEU A 37 -11.31 8.71 -1.57
CA LEU A 37 -11.70 9.51 -2.74
C LEU A 37 -13.16 9.27 -3.13
N MET A 38 -13.60 8.01 -3.17
CA MET A 38 -15.00 7.65 -3.43
C MET A 38 -16.00 8.23 -2.40
N GLN A 39 -15.55 8.52 -1.18
CA GLN A 39 -16.41 9.16 -0.18
C GLN A 39 -16.57 10.68 -0.40
N HIS A 40 -15.53 11.33 -0.93
CA HIS A 40 -15.52 12.78 -1.13
C HIS A 40 -16.11 13.19 -2.48
N GLU A 41 -15.99 12.33 -3.49
CA GLU A 41 -16.35 12.64 -4.87
C GLU A 41 -17.25 11.57 -5.49
N HIS A 42 -18.18 11.99 -6.34
CA HIS A 42 -19.10 11.09 -7.06
C HIS A 42 -18.50 10.57 -8.38
N HIS A 43 -17.28 10.01 -8.33
CA HIS A 43 -16.61 9.43 -9.50
C HIS A 43 -16.92 7.95 -9.70
N LEU A 44 -16.78 7.49 -10.95
CA LEU A 44 -16.77 6.07 -11.27
C LEU A 44 -15.53 5.42 -10.65
N TRP A 45 -15.67 4.17 -10.19
CA TRP A 45 -14.60 3.49 -9.45
C TRP A 45 -13.29 3.40 -10.27
N GLN A 46 -13.36 3.27 -11.60
CA GLN A 46 -12.20 3.21 -12.46
C GLN A 46 -11.40 4.52 -12.49
N GLU A 47 -12.10 5.66 -12.47
CA GLU A 47 -11.48 6.99 -12.44
C GLU A 47 -10.79 7.19 -11.10
N VAL A 48 -11.47 6.84 -10.00
CA VAL A 48 -10.91 6.91 -8.65
C VAL A 48 -9.66 6.05 -8.50
N LEU A 49 -9.69 4.80 -8.98
CA LEU A 49 -8.51 3.95 -8.93
C LEU A 49 -7.35 4.56 -9.74
N SER A 50 -7.65 5.12 -10.91
CA SER A 50 -6.64 5.74 -11.78
C SER A 50 -5.96 6.93 -11.08
N LEU A 51 -6.75 7.80 -10.45
CA LEU A 51 -6.27 8.92 -9.66
C LEU A 51 -5.42 8.46 -8.46
N ALA A 52 -5.87 7.42 -7.75
CA ALA A 52 -5.11 6.87 -6.61
C ALA A 52 -3.76 6.27 -7.03
N VAL A 53 -3.72 5.57 -8.16
CA VAL A 53 -2.45 5.05 -8.72
C VAL A 53 -1.55 6.18 -9.18
N GLU A 54 -2.10 7.22 -9.82
CA GLU A 54 -1.34 8.40 -10.23
C GLU A 54 -0.71 9.10 -9.03
N GLU A 55 -1.48 9.35 -7.97
CA GLU A 55 -1.00 9.97 -6.73
C GLU A 55 0.10 9.13 -6.06
N TYR A 56 -0.04 7.80 -6.07
CA TYR A 56 0.97 6.89 -5.54
C TYR A 56 2.29 7.00 -6.32
N ASN A 57 2.21 7.07 -7.65
CA ASN A 57 3.38 7.17 -8.52
C ASN A 57 4.02 8.56 -8.48
N SER A 58 3.22 9.62 -8.45
CA SER A 58 3.68 11.02 -8.48
C SER A 58 4.34 11.44 -7.17
N SER A 59 3.92 10.87 -6.03
CA SER A 59 4.40 11.22 -4.69
C SER A 59 5.73 10.56 -4.31
N ASN A 60 6.44 9.89 -5.23
CA ASN A 60 7.65 9.10 -4.94
C ASN A 60 7.45 8.08 -3.80
N MET A 61 6.19 7.64 -3.59
CA MET A 61 5.83 6.73 -2.49
C MET A 61 6.49 5.37 -2.67
N GLN A 62 6.58 4.88 -3.91
CA GLN A 62 7.21 3.61 -4.21
C GLN A 62 8.66 3.53 -3.70
N THR A 63 9.47 4.56 -3.95
CA THR A 63 10.86 4.63 -3.48
C THR A 63 10.92 4.63 -1.96
N THR A 64 10.10 5.50 -1.34
CA THR A 64 10.05 5.67 0.11
C THR A 64 9.62 4.38 0.83
N ILE A 65 8.65 3.67 0.27
CA ILE A 65 8.18 2.38 0.79
C ILE A 65 9.27 1.32 0.62
N SER A 66 9.93 1.25 -0.55
CA SER A 66 11.00 0.28 -0.75
C SER A 66 12.15 0.48 0.25
N GLU A 67 12.56 1.72 0.51
CA GLU A 67 13.60 2.02 1.52
C GLU A 67 13.14 1.64 2.92
N ALA A 68 11.91 1.99 3.30
CA ALA A 68 11.37 1.67 4.62
C ALA A 68 11.22 0.16 4.84
N VAL A 69 10.77 -0.58 3.82
CA VAL A 69 10.63 -2.04 3.88
C VAL A 69 12.02 -2.70 3.95
N LYS A 70 12.99 -2.24 3.16
CA LYS A 70 14.38 -2.72 3.26
C LYS A 70 14.94 -2.56 4.67
N ALA A 71 14.75 -1.38 5.27
CA ALA A 71 15.18 -1.12 6.65
C ALA A 71 14.48 -2.07 7.65
N ALA A 72 13.17 -2.26 7.53
CA ALA A 72 12.43 -3.18 8.40
C ALA A 72 12.91 -4.64 8.29
N PHE A 73 13.18 -5.12 7.08
CA PHE A 73 13.72 -6.47 6.87
C PHE A 73 15.15 -6.61 7.40
N HIS A 74 15.97 -5.56 7.28
CA HIS A 74 17.31 -5.54 7.86
C HIS A 74 17.28 -5.58 9.39
N ASP A 75 16.44 -4.76 10.02
CA ASP A 75 16.40 -4.61 11.48
C ASP A 75 15.71 -5.79 12.19
N HIS A 76 14.90 -6.57 11.47
CA HIS A 76 14.12 -7.69 12.00
C HIS A 76 14.35 -9.01 11.26
N ASP A 77 15.56 -9.23 10.71
CA ASP A 77 15.92 -10.37 9.82
C ASP A 77 15.57 -11.78 10.37
N HIS A 78 15.23 -11.91 11.65
CA HIS A 78 14.79 -13.17 12.28
C HIS A 78 13.60 -13.02 13.25
N ASP A 79 12.99 -11.83 13.32
CA ASP A 79 11.86 -11.53 14.20
C ASP A 79 10.63 -11.19 13.37
N ILE A 80 9.83 -12.21 13.06
CA ILE A 80 8.61 -12.06 12.26
C ILE A 80 7.61 -11.15 12.96
N HIS A 81 7.54 -11.17 14.30
CA HIS A 81 6.61 -10.32 15.04
C HIS A 81 7.01 -8.85 14.95
N GLY A 82 8.29 -8.53 15.17
CA GLY A 82 8.84 -7.20 14.97
C GLY A 82 8.71 -6.72 13.53
N LEU A 83 8.95 -7.59 12.55
CA LEU A 83 8.77 -7.28 11.14
C LEU A 83 7.31 -6.94 10.79
N CYS A 84 6.35 -7.73 11.27
CA CYS A 84 4.93 -7.44 11.07
C CYS A 84 4.54 -6.10 11.70
N GLU A 85 5.01 -5.80 12.91
CA GLU A 85 4.76 -4.53 13.58
C GLU A 85 5.37 -3.36 12.79
N ALA A 86 6.59 -3.51 12.28
CA ALA A 86 7.27 -2.52 11.45
C ALA A 86 6.50 -2.26 10.15
N ILE A 87 6.04 -3.31 9.46
CA ILE A 87 5.22 -3.19 8.24
C ILE A 87 3.92 -2.43 8.52
N ILE A 88 3.22 -2.73 9.62
CA ILE A 88 2.01 -2.00 10.01
C ILE A 88 2.32 -0.52 10.25
N LYS A 89 3.42 -0.21 10.94
CA LYS A 89 3.87 1.16 11.16
C LYS A 89 4.19 1.89 9.85
N ILE A 90 4.81 1.21 8.88
CA ILE A 90 5.07 1.76 7.54
C ILE A 90 3.75 2.12 6.85
N ILE A 91 2.78 1.21 6.82
CA ILE A 91 1.47 1.46 6.20
C ILE A 91 0.81 2.68 6.84
N ILE A 92 0.74 2.73 8.18
CA ILE A 92 0.12 3.85 8.91
C ILE A 92 0.85 5.18 8.62
N LYS A 93 2.18 5.16 8.59
CA LYS A 93 2.99 6.37 8.37
C LYS A 93 2.81 6.94 6.95
N TYR A 94 2.70 6.07 5.94
CA TYR A 94 2.64 6.47 4.53
C TYR A 94 1.23 6.44 3.95
N ARG A 95 0.20 6.41 4.79
CA ARG A 95 -1.20 6.56 4.37
C ARG A 95 -1.38 7.78 3.49
N MET A 96 -1.92 7.56 2.30
CA MET A 96 -2.18 8.61 1.32
C MET A 96 -3.45 9.39 1.67
N SER A 97 -4.34 8.77 2.44
CA SER A 97 -5.57 9.39 2.96
C SER A 97 -5.32 10.59 3.89
N ASN A 98 -4.13 10.74 4.46
CA ASN A 98 -3.80 11.88 5.34
C ASN A 98 -4.03 13.25 4.66
N LYS A 99 -3.87 13.33 3.34
CA LYS A 99 -4.12 14.57 2.57
C LYS A 99 -5.62 14.87 2.41
N LEU A 100 -6.47 13.85 2.46
CA LEU A 100 -7.92 13.96 2.31
C LEU A 100 -8.62 14.21 3.65
N LEU A 101 -8.02 13.75 4.76
CA LEU A 101 -8.58 13.87 6.11
C LEU A 101 -8.23 15.19 6.81
N MET A 102 -7.31 15.98 6.27
CA MET A 102 -7.06 17.36 6.72
C MET A 102 -8.01 18.30 5.97
N GLU A 103 -9.23 18.46 6.46
CA GLU A 103 -10.05 19.62 6.09
C GLU A 103 -9.32 20.90 6.54
N PRO A 104 -9.34 22.00 5.75
CA PRO A 104 -8.96 23.30 6.28
C PRO A 104 -9.93 23.65 7.40
N GLU A 105 -9.41 23.98 8.59
CA GLU A 105 -10.20 24.64 9.62
C GLU A 105 -10.91 25.84 8.96
N GLY A 106 -12.24 25.80 8.97
CA GLY A 106 -13.08 26.73 8.24
C GLY A 106 -12.89 28.19 8.67
N GLN A 107 -12.95 29.05 7.65
CA GLN A 107 -13.51 30.42 7.59
C GLN A 107 -13.34 31.36 8.78
#